data_AF-A0AAV0UU36-F1
#
_entry.id   AF-A0AAV0UU36-F1
#
_cell.length_a   1.000
_cell.length_b   1.000
_cell.length_c   1.000
_cell.angle_alpha   90.00
_cell.angle_beta   90.00
_cell.angle_gamma   90.00
#
_symmetry.space_group_name_H-M   'P 1'
#
loop_
_entity.id
_entity.type
_entity.pdbx_description
1 polymer ?
#
loop_
_entity_poly.entity_id
_entity_poly.type
_entity_poly.pdbx_seq_one_letter_code
_entity_poly.pdbx_strand_id
1 'polypeptide(L)'
;MTSPPPSELHLGALYGRYRDWRSPFTPSFDASMEDASNEPSIASLHALVVQFEASAREDLRVGFASSLDASPDVYEDATSNIKHRKPYAERKYEVAVGTSGNTELVWRKSASGRNKEVDLVRVFTGRTCSAQEFVAYWIVVDIKNGLLSIGVGNQVGQDVLATCQDPDFVQVTQTAFTSWDSSVSLRGIHVIGVYEGQTEALAAANVAAFPSPRLMVRADPLGKEDLLTVEQREKYETEYATSKHRAKRFGAPFVPPDIKKFLDPREVRKLQRTGAIVPGFSTGIDITSQEEQSKREQRMKRFDTPQFAVEYTAESARALEQGLTQEEWVEKQRDQEKFRVRAQKFGLPAEVDCSQVVPTGLHPASAKVGRERCDVKAAEDGHAVAFRNDALHMYSLDDKFQQVRTSDVMEYFAGYSPAYVEWLNDSSCTVIFQDNFTASRALVALGQGIPPQFLKQKKEEVKAENVPVSGEDVDMADVETLGDNDSASATEDEKEGVIEALDIGFDRSQWYVGNKPIGSKTQPCDKKWRVLLRKATDEDFPPEKIHKKGMYHARGNQHHDARGSRRHNNRDTGSSSRRGSGRARAHPYEEFREDRRGDESLGSRRHRNKNDDREWQTVEASADEKKPAN
;
A
#
# COMPACT_ATOMS: atom_id res chain seq x y z
N MET A 1 37.92 -24.65 18.34
CA MET A 1 37.49 -25.10 17.00
C MET A 1 36.43 -24.12 16.53
N THR A 2 36.69 -23.36 15.48
CA THR A 2 35.71 -22.46 14.87
C THR A 2 34.69 -23.29 14.09
N SER A 3 33.40 -23.08 14.35
CA SER A 3 32.33 -23.67 13.52
C SER A 3 32.47 -23.19 12.07
N PRO A 4 32.12 -24.03 11.07
CA PRO A 4 32.01 -23.54 9.70
C PRO A 4 30.99 -22.39 9.65
N PRO A 5 31.19 -21.39 8.78
CA PRO A 5 30.22 -20.30 8.63
C PRO A 5 28.84 -20.89 8.29
N PRO A 6 27.75 -20.42 8.91
CA PRO A 6 26.43 -20.94 8.63
C PRO A 6 26.12 -20.74 7.15
N SER A 7 25.65 -21.80 6.48
CA SER A 7 25.38 -21.76 5.04
C SER A 7 24.22 -20.81 4.75
N GLU A 8 24.53 -19.57 4.40
CA GLU A 8 23.54 -18.56 4.03
C GLU A 8 22.99 -18.87 2.64
N LEU A 9 21.66 -18.84 2.53
CA LEU A 9 20.90 -19.13 1.32
C LEU A 9 20.07 -17.91 0.95
N HIS A 10 20.46 -17.23 -0.12
CA HIS A 10 19.69 -16.13 -0.69
C HIS A 10 18.75 -16.63 -1.80
N LEU A 11 17.47 -16.33 -1.65
CA LEU A 11 16.43 -16.60 -2.62
C LEU A 11 15.95 -15.27 -3.21
N GLY A 12 16.07 -15.10 -4.53
CA GLY A 12 15.37 -14.03 -5.24
C GLY A 12 13.88 -14.33 -5.38
N ALA A 13 13.13 -13.49 -6.11
CA ALA A 13 11.72 -13.72 -6.44
C ALA A 13 11.54 -15.01 -7.26
N LEU A 14 11.20 -16.12 -6.59
CA LEU A 14 11.10 -17.44 -7.23
C LEU A 14 9.72 -17.74 -7.79
N TYR A 15 8.69 -16.97 -7.40
CA TYR A 15 7.28 -17.17 -7.78
C TYR A 15 6.78 -18.59 -7.45
N GLY A 16 7.07 -19.05 -6.22
CA GLY A 16 6.65 -20.36 -5.71
C GLY A 16 7.37 -21.55 -6.32
N ARG A 17 8.51 -21.33 -7.00
CA ARG A 17 9.34 -22.42 -7.56
C ARG A 17 10.33 -22.91 -6.52
N TYR A 18 10.11 -24.12 -6.05
CA TYR A 18 11.02 -24.82 -5.14
C TYR A 18 12.29 -25.27 -5.86
N ARG A 19 13.41 -25.17 -5.14
CA ARG A 19 14.74 -25.62 -5.54
C ARG A 19 15.41 -26.26 -4.33
N ASP A 20 16.46 -27.04 -4.59
CA ASP A 20 17.42 -27.48 -3.58
C ASP A 20 16.76 -28.18 -2.38
N TRP A 21 15.87 -29.13 -2.69
CA TRP A 21 15.19 -30.00 -1.74
C TRP A 21 16.21 -30.73 -0.84
N ARG A 22 15.99 -30.64 0.48
CA ARG A 22 16.84 -31.19 1.53
C ARG A 22 16.13 -32.34 2.23
N SER A 23 16.76 -33.51 2.27
CA SER A 23 16.37 -34.61 3.16
C SER A 23 16.97 -34.39 4.56
N PRO A 24 16.36 -34.91 5.64
CA PRO A 24 17.03 -34.98 6.93
C PRO A 24 18.25 -35.90 6.85
N PHE A 25 19.23 -35.66 7.72
CA PHE A 25 20.36 -36.57 7.86
C PHE A 25 19.88 -37.91 8.46
N THR A 26 19.99 -39.00 7.70
CA THR A 26 19.83 -40.36 8.22
C THR A 26 21.05 -40.71 9.07
N PRO A 27 20.89 -41.04 10.37
CA PRO A 27 22.01 -41.49 11.18
C PRO A 27 22.56 -42.78 10.58
N SER A 28 23.84 -42.75 10.17
CA SER A 28 24.55 -43.96 9.79
C SER A 28 24.70 -44.83 11.03
N PHE A 29 24.03 -45.99 11.06
CA PHE A 29 24.42 -47.04 11.99
C PHE A 29 25.84 -47.46 11.62
N ASP A 30 26.78 -47.16 12.52
CA ASP A 30 28.16 -47.63 12.43
C ASP A 30 28.15 -49.12 12.78
N ALA A 31 27.77 -49.94 11.79
CA ALA A 31 27.67 -51.38 11.92
C ALA A 31 29.09 -51.96 11.96
N SER A 32 29.62 -52.11 13.17
CA SER A 32 30.77 -52.97 13.42
C SER A 32 30.50 -54.35 12.81
N MET A 33 31.38 -54.81 11.92
CA MET A 33 31.27 -56.14 11.32
C MET A 33 31.28 -57.22 12.40
N GLU A 34 30.11 -57.81 12.66
CA GLU A 34 29.91 -59.23 12.98
C GLU A 34 28.40 -59.56 12.88
N ASP A 35 28.07 -60.81 12.51
CA ASP A 35 26.73 -61.37 12.26
C ASP A 35 25.85 -60.76 11.15
N ALA A 36 26.18 -61.15 9.91
CA ALA A 36 25.27 -61.06 8.77
C ALA A 36 24.14 -62.12 8.84
N SER A 37 23.01 -61.78 9.48
CA SER A 37 21.73 -62.51 9.28
C SER A 37 20.44 -61.74 9.58
N ASN A 38 20.50 -60.55 10.18
CA ASN A 38 19.35 -59.66 10.32
C ASN A 38 19.52 -58.42 9.44
N GLU A 39 18.58 -58.14 8.53
CA GLU A 39 18.49 -56.82 7.91
C GLU A 39 18.25 -55.76 9.01
N PRO A 40 19.09 -54.71 9.11
CA PRO A 40 18.82 -53.63 10.04
C PRO A 40 17.58 -52.86 9.55
N SER A 41 16.46 -53.05 10.24
CA SER A 41 15.21 -52.33 9.98
C SER A 41 15.49 -50.82 10.03
N ILE A 42 15.40 -50.14 8.89
CA ILE A 42 15.55 -48.69 8.81
C ILE A 42 14.51 -48.07 9.74
N ALA A 43 14.97 -47.38 10.79
CA ALA A 43 14.10 -46.83 11.83
C ALA A 43 13.03 -45.93 11.21
N SER A 44 11.78 -46.09 11.62
CA SER A 44 10.67 -45.36 11.00
C SER A 44 10.76 -43.86 11.34
N LEU A 45 10.59 -43.00 10.33
CA LEU A 45 10.62 -41.55 10.52
C LEU A 45 9.28 -41.09 11.11
N HIS A 46 9.29 -40.67 12.37
CA HIS A 46 8.10 -40.23 13.11
C HIS A 46 7.80 -38.75 12.92
N ALA A 47 8.81 -37.88 12.86
CA ALA A 47 8.61 -36.45 12.64
C ALA A 47 9.77 -35.81 11.88
N LEU A 48 9.48 -34.68 11.23
CA LEU A 48 10.44 -33.85 10.51
C LEU A 48 10.43 -32.45 11.11
N VAL A 49 11.55 -32.06 11.72
CA VAL A 49 11.74 -30.77 12.38
C VAL A 49 12.63 -29.89 11.51
N VAL A 50 12.18 -28.68 11.23
CA VAL A 50 12.95 -27.67 10.46
C VAL A 50 13.15 -26.46 11.35
N GLN A 51 14.39 -26.08 11.60
CA GLN A 51 14.74 -24.83 12.29
C GLN A 51 15.60 -23.98 11.35
N PHE A 52 15.34 -22.68 11.31
CA PHE A 52 16.09 -21.74 10.47
C PHE A 52 15.85 -20.31 10.94
N GLU A 53 16.76 -19.41 10.57
CA GLU A 53 16.53 -17.97 10.69
C GLU A 53 16.30 -17.37 9.30
N ALA A 54 15.32 -16.47 9.17
CA ALA A 54 15.04 -15.77 7.92
C ALA A 54 14.90 -14.26 8.10
N SER A 55 15.52 -13.50 7.18
CA SER A 55 15.14 -12.13 6.86
C SER A 55 14.32 -12.15 5.56
N ALA A 56 13.10 -11.62 5.62
CA ALA A 56 12.11 -11.62 4.55
C ALA A 56 11.15 -10.44 4.74
N ARG A 57 10.78 -9.75 3.66
CA ARG A 57 9.73 -8.70 3.75
C ARG A 57 8.36 -9.32 4.00
N GLU A 58 8.00 -10.30 3.19
CA GLU A 58 6.71 -10.99 3.15
C GLU A 58 6.84 -12.30 2.34
N ASP A 59 5.78 -13.11 2.35
CA ASP A 59 5.59 -14.27 1.47
C ASP A 59 6.74 -15.31 1.45
N LEU A 60 7.36 -15.52 2.61
CA LEU A 60 8.31 -16.60 2.90
C LEU A 60 7.58 -17.95 2.84
N ARG A 61 8.09 -18.93 2.09
CA ARG A 61 7.40 -20.22 1.92
C ARG A 61 8.35 -21.41 2.16
N VAL A 62 7.91 -22.34 2.99
CA VAL A 62 8.56 -23.64 3.19
C VAL A 62 7.65 -24.74 2.65
N GLY A 63 8.19 -25.56 1.77
CA GLY A 63 7.48 -26.65 1.10
C GLY A 63 7.98 -28.00 1.56
N PHE A 64 7.07 -28.97 1.60
CA PHE A 64 7.34 -30.35 1.98
C PHE A 64 6.91 -31.29 0.86
N ALA A 65 7.73 -32.30 0.56
CA ALA A 65 7.45 -33.30 -0.46
C ALA A 65 7.80 -34.71 0.05
N SER A 66 7.10 -35.71 -0.50
CA SER A 66 7.58 -37.09 -0.45
C SER A 66 8.86 -37.17 -1.26
N SER A 67 9.89 -37.83 -0.73
CA SER A 67 10.88 -38.46 -1.61
C SER A 67 10.10 -39.38 -2.55
N LEU A 68 10.30 -39.22 -3.86
CA LEU A 68 9.94 -40.28 -4.78
C LEU A 68 10.98 -41.38 -4.56
N ASP A 69 10.55 -42.61 -4.28
CA ASP A 69 11.48 -43.73 -4.39
C ASP A 69 12.02 -43.73 -5.81
N ALA A 70 13.35 -43.73 -5.92
CA ALA A 70 14.02 -44.09 -7.16
C ALA A 70 13.81 -45.59 -7.35
N SER A 71 12.63 -45.96 -7.85
CA SER A 71 12.24 -47.32 -8.24
C SER A 71 13.41 -48.00 -8.98
N PRO A 72 14.11 -48.95 -8.35
CA PRO A 72 15.32 -49.53 -8.91
C PRO A 72 15.00 -50.76 -9.78
N ASP A 73 13.94 -50.71 -10.59
CA ASP A 73 13.49 -51.82 -11.44
C ASP A 73 12.72 -51.34 -12.69
N VAL A 74 13.44 -50.81 -13.68
CA VAL A 74 13.15 -51.07 -15.11
C VAL A 74 14.48 -51.08 -15.86
N TYR A 75 15.07 -52.27 -16.04
CA TYR A 75 16.12 -52.48 -17.04
C TYR A 75 15.47 -52.61 -18.43
N GLU A 76 16.08 -51.92 -19.39
CA GLU A 76 15.91 -52.01 -20.86
C GLU A 76 14.51 -51.80 -21.49
N ASP A 77 14.38 -50.74 -22.28
CA ASP A 77 14.45 -50.92 -23.74
C ASP A 77 15.10 -49.68 -24.41
N ALA A 78 16.09 -49.92 -25.26
CA ALA A 78 17.04 -48.92 -25.74
C ALA A 78 16.61 -48.20 -27.04
N THR A 79 15.32 -47.93 -27.24
CA THR A 79 14.80 -47.31 -28.48
C THR A 79 13.70 -46.25 -28.31
N SER A 80 13.89 -45.23 -27.44
CA SER A 80 13.09 -44.00 -27.58
C SER A 80 13.83 -42.70 -27.25
N ASN A 81 13.75 -41.72 -28.17
CA ASN A 81 14.33 -40.39 -28.05
C ASN A 81 13.48 -39.46 -27.15
N ILE A 82 13.18 -39.89 -25.93
CA ILE A 82 12.41 -39.12 -24.95
C ILE A 82 13.39 -38.34 -24.06
N LYS A 83 13.39 -37.01 -24.19
CA LYS A 83 14.18 -36.12 -23.33
C LYS A 83 13.83 -36.36 -21.86
N HIS A 84 14.73 -36.99 -21.11
CA HIS A 84 14.60 -37.21 -19.67
C HIS A 84 14.35 -35.88 -18.94
N ARG A 85 13.10 -35.65 -18.53
CA ARG A 85 12.82 -34.65 -17.50
C ARG A 85 13.19 -35.28 -16.17
N LYS A 86 14.10 -34.66 -15.41
CA LYS A 86 14.35 -35.05 -14.01
C LYS A 86 13.01 -35.11 -13.27
N PRO A 87 12.77 -36.11 -12.40
CA PRO A 87 11.62 -36.10 -11.52
C PRO A 87 11.77 -34.90 -10.57
N TYR A 88 10.94 -33.88 -10.78
CA TYR A 88 10.84 -32.76 -9.84
C TYR A 88 10.00 -33.25 -8.66
N ALA A 89 10.55 -33.21 -7.45
CA ALA A 89 9.80 -33.48 -6.23
C ALA A 89 8.57 -32.54 -6.17
N GLU A 90 7.38 -33.12 -6.17
CA GLU A 90 6.13 -32.37 -6.19
C GLU A 90 5.72 -32.02 -4.75
N ARG A 91 5.66 -30.71 -4.46
CA ARG A 91 5.26 -30.17 -3.16
C ARG A 91 3.88 -30.71 -2.75
N LYS A 92 3.81 -31.39 -1.60
CA LYS A 92 2.59 -31.88 -0.96
C LYS A 92 2.01 -30.87 0.03
N TYR A 93 2.86 -30.25 0.85
CA TYR A 93 2.46 -29.17 1.77
C TYR A 93 3.29 -27.90 1.57
N GLU A 94 2.67 -26.75 1.83
CA GLU A 94 3.32 -25.44 1.95
C GLU A 94 2.92 -24.82 3.29
N VAL A 95 3.86 -24.23 4.00
CA VAL A 95 3.55 -23.15 4.94
C VAL A 95 4.06 -21.84 4.35
N ALA A 96 3.17 -20.87 4.24
CA ALA A 96 3.45 -19.53 3.74
C ALA A 96 3.31 -18.55 4.91
N VAL A 97 4.40 -17.87 5.25
CA VAL A 97 4.53 -16.96 6.39
C VAL A 97 4.58 -15.53 5.87
N GLY A 98 3.84 -14.63 6.54
CA GLY A 98 3.78 -13.23 6.14
C GLY A 98 3.10 -13.01 4.78
N THR A 99 2.10 -13.81 4.44
CA THR A 99 1.26 -13.57 3.26
C THR A 99 0.34 -12.36 3.47
N SER A 100 -0.25 -11.85 2.38
CA SER A 100 -1.14 -10.68 2.39
C SER A 100 -0.50 -9.45 3.08
N GLY A 101 0.69 -9.04 2.61
CA GLY A 101 1.37 -7.86 3.14
C GLY A 101 1.95 -8.08 4.53
N ASN A 102 2.55 -9.24 4.78
CA ASN A 102 3.09 -9.63 6.08
C ASN A 102 2.06 -9.51 7.22
N THR A 103 0.91 -10.19 7.06
CA THR A 103 -0.16 -10.24 8.07
C THR A 103 -0.80 -11.62 8.30
N GLU A 104 -0.65 -12.56 7.36
CA GLU A 104 -1.30 -13.88 7.40
C GLU A 104 -0.31 -15.03 7.27
N LEU A 105 -0.51 -16.07 8.07
CA LEU A 105 0.14 -17.37 7.93
C LEU A 105 -0.86 -18.38 7.36
N VAL A 106 -0.43 -19.16 6.37
CA VAL A 106 -1.27 -20.17 5.70
C VAL A 106 -0.55 -21.50 5.55
N TRP A 107 -1.16 -22.57 6.07
CA TRP A 107 -0.82 -23.95 5.73
C TRP A 107 -1.67 -24.39 4.54
N ARG A 108 -1.04 -24.95 3.50
CA ARG A 108 -1.69 -25.45 2.28
C ARG A 108 -1.30 -26.88 1.97
N LYS A 109 -2.26 -27.64 1.44
CA LYS A 109 -2.07 -28.97 0.85
C LYS A 109 -2.28 -28.91 -0.66
N SER A 110 -1.47 -29.60 -1.46
CA SER A 110 -1.79 -29.85 -2.87
C SER A 110 -2.82 -30.97 -2.98
N ALA A 111 -3.94 -30.69 -3.66
CA ALA A 111 -5.01 -31.65 -3.88
C ALA A 111 -4.83 -32.36 -5.24
N SER A 112 -5.40 -33.56 -5.36
CA SER A 112 -5.35 -34.38 -6.57
C SER A 112 -6.07 -33.71 -7.75
N GLY A 113 -5.31 -33.00 -8.57
CA GLY A 113 -5.78 -32.32 -9.78
C GLY A 113 -4.87 -31.15 -10.15
N ARG A 114 -4.82 -30.78 -11.44
CA ARG A 114 -3.94 -29.68 -11.91
C ARG A 114 -4.29 -28.37 -11.20
N ASN A 115 -3.38 -27.90 -10.34
CA ASN A 115 -3.41 -26.61 -9.64
C ASN A 115 -4.60 -26.43 -8.67
N LYS A 116 -5.05 -27.47 -7.96
CA LYS A 116 -5.92 -27.29 -6.79
C LYS A 116 -5.08 -27.29 -5.51
N GLU A 117 -5.13 -26.18 -4.78
CA GLU A 117 -4.58 -26.05 -3.44
C GLU A 117 -5.74 -25.92 -2.44
N VAL A 118 -5.56 -26.47 -1.24
CA VAL A 118 -6.52 -26.36 -0.14
C VAL A 118 -5.78 -25.74 1.04
N ASP A 119 -6.24 -24.59 1.52
CA ASP A 119 -5.78 -24.02 2.79
C ASP A 119 -6.29 -24.93 3.92
N LEU A 120 -5.37 -25.52 4.69
CA LEU A 120 -5.68 -26.33 5.88
C LEU A 120 -6.00 -25.42 7.07
N VAL A 121 -5.16 -24.40 7.28
CA VAL A 121 -5.32 -23.36 8.29
C VAL A 121 -4.82 -22.04 7.71
N ARG A 122 -5.56 -20.97 8.02
CA ARG A 122 -5.20 -19.57 7.74
C ARG A 122 -5.37 -18.77 9.03
N VAL A 123 -4.31 -18.15 9.51
CA VAL A 123 -4.30 -17.34 10.75
C VAL A 123 -3.85 -15.93 10.40
N PHE A 124 -4.58 -14.93 10.89
CA PHE A 124 -4.12 -13.55 10.85
C PHE A 124 -3.26 -13.29 12.09
N THR A 125 -1.96 -13.16 11.87
CA THR A 125 -0.92 -13.12 12.90
C THR A 125 -0.38 -11.71 13.14
N GLY A 126 -0.69 -10.75 12.26
CA GLY A 126 0.07 -9.51 12.16
C GLY A 126 1.46 -9.76 11.58
N ARG A 127 2.43 -8.89 11.91
CA ARG A 127 3.82 -8.97 11.43
C ARG A 127 4.49 -10.25 11.90
N THR A 128 4.85 -11.12 10.97
CA THR A 128 5.63 -12.34 11.24
C THR A 128 7.03 -12.31 10.63
N CYS A 129 7.22 -11.60 9.52
CA CYS A 129 8.50 -11.48 8.82
C CYS A 129 9.17 -10.12 9.11
N SER A 130 10.50 -10.04 9.04
CA SER A 130 11.26 -8.78 9.06
C SER A 130 12.27 -8.74 7.93
N ALA A 131 12.36 -7.59 7.25
CA ALA A 131 13.39 -7.32 6.25
C ALA A 131 14.71 -6.79 6.86
N GLN A 132 14.69 -6.36 8.12
CA GLN A 132 15.84 -5.76 8.81
C GLN A 132 16.57 -6.76 9.72
N GLU A 133 15.82 -7.68 10.33
CA GLU A 133 16.32 -8.62 11.34
C GLU A 133 16.07 -10.06 10.89
N PHE A 134 17.01 -10.95 11.23
CA PHE A 134 16.81 -12.38 11.08
C PHE A 134 15.91 -12.89 12.21
N VAL A 135 14.74 -13.41 11.84
CA VAL A 135 13.76 -13.98 12.76
C VAL A 135 13.96 -15.50 12.77
N ALA A 136 14.04 -16.10 13.96
CA ALA A 136 14.11 -17.55 14.11
C ALA A 136 12.73 -18.19 13.97
N TYR A 137 12.64 -19.25 13.17
CA TYR A 137 11.43 -20.04 12.97
C TYR A 137 11.70 -21.51 13.21
N TRP A 138 10.67 -22.21 13.66
CA TRP A 138 10.66 -23.66 13.74
C TRP A 138 9.36 -24.20 13.13
N ILE A 139 9.46 -25.35 12.46
CA ILE A 139 8.35 -26.08 11.87
C ILE A 139 8.49 -27.55 12.28
N VAL A 140 7.38 -28.17 12.69
CA VAL A 140 7.31 -29.60 12.96
C VAL A 140 6.20 -30.22 12.13
N VAL A 141 6.57 -31.28 11.41
CA VAL A 141 5.65 -32.16 10.69
C VAL A 141 5.69 -33.52 11.38
N ASP A 142 4.67 -33.83 12.16
CA ASP A 142 4.46 -35.16 12.76
C ASP A 142 3.87 -36.08 11.69
N ILE A 143 4.72 -36.98 11.20
CA ILE A 143 4.42 -37.90 10.10
C ILE A 143 3.51 -39.04 10.56
N LYS A 144 3.50 -39.34 11.86
CA LYS A 144 2.72 -40.42 12.47
C LYS A 144 1.27 -40.01 12.72
N ASN A 145 1.05 -38.79 13.21
CA ASN A 145 -0.28 -38.28 13.59
C ASN A 145 -0.89 -37.32 12.56
N GLY A 146 -0.15 -36.94 11.52
CA GLY A 146 -0.58 -35.97 10.51
C GLY A 146 -0.72 -34.53 11.07
N LEU A 147 0.03 -34.21 12.12
CA LEU A 147 0.00 -32.90 12.79
C LEU A 147 1.08 -31.98 12.23
N LEU A 148 0.70 -30.76 11.88
CA LEU A 148 1.58 -29.73 11.32
C LEU A 148 1.58 -28.53 12.27
N SER A 149 2.76 -28.07 12.69
CA SER A 149 2.88 -26.89 13.56
C SER A 149 4.05 -26.00 13.16
N ILE A 150 3.87 -24.68 13.35
CA ILE A 150 4.89 -23.67 13.11
C ILE A 150 4.86 -22.63 14.24
N GLY A 151 6.02 -22.11 14.61
CA GLY A 151 6.16 -21.01 15.57
C GLY A 151 7.43 -20.19 15.35
N VAL A 152 7.63 -19.22 16.23
CA VAL A 152 8.74 -18.25 16.20
C VAL A 152 9.62 -18.45 17.43
N GLY A 153 10.93 -18.29 17.26
CA GLY A 153 11.91 -18.41 18.34
C GLY A 153 12.89 -19.55 18.12
N ASN A 154 13.84 -19.66 19.06
CA ASN A 154 15.01 -20.52 18.94
C ASN A 154 14.72 -21.96 19.39
N GLN A 155 13.64 -22.18 20.14
CA GLN A 155 13.26 -23.48 20.68
C GLN A 155 11.97 -23.99 20.04
N VAL A 156 11.94 -25.27 19.68
CA VAL A 156 10.72 -25.93 19.17
C VAL A 156 9.61 -25.87 20.24
N GLY A 157 8.38 -25.53 19.83
CA GLY A 157 7.25 -25.33 20.74
C GLY A 157 7.18 -23.93 21.38
N GLN A 158 8.21 -23.08 21.23
CA GLN A 158 8.16 -21.68 21.65
C GLN A 158 7.22 -20.88 20.73
N ASP A 159 6.32 -20.08 21.31
CA ASP A 159 5.48 -19.10 20.58
C ASP A 159 4.85 -19.65 19.28
N VAL A 160 3.98 -20.65 19.47
CA VAL A 160 3.27 -21.35 18.39
C VAL A 160 2.36 -20.37 17.64
N LEU A 161 2.54 -20.26 16.33
CA LEU A 161 1.71 -19.44 15.44
C LEU A 161 0.45 -20.17 14.97
N ALA A 162 0.61 -21.43 14.56
CA ALA A 162 -0.48 -22.23 14.02
C ALA A 162 -0.18 -23.72 14.14
N THR A 163 -1.23 -24.49 14.44
CA THR A 163 -1.22 -25.95 14.47
C THR A 163 -2.44 -26.45 13.71
N CYS A 164 -2.29 -27.48 12.88
CA CYS A 164 -3.40 -28.12 12.17
C CYS A 164 -3.18 -29.64 12.04
N GLN A 165 -4.27 -30.38 11.79
CA GLN A 165 -4.23 -31.81 11.52
C GLN A 165 -4.81 -32.07 10.14
N ASP A 166 -4.15 -32.94 9.37
CA ASP A 166 -4.64 -33.42 8.09
C ASP A 166 -5.07 -34.90 8.23
N PRO A 167 -6.37 -35.24 8.10
CA PRO A 167 -6.82 -36.62 8.23
C PRO A 167 -6.34 -37.50 7.07
N ASP A 168 -6.10 -36.92 5.89
CA ASP A 168 -5.64 -37.62 4.70
C ASP A 168 -4.13 -37.38 4.48
N PHE A 169 -3.33 -37.43 5.56
CA PHE A 169 -1.93 -37.02 5.55
C PHE A 169 -1.07 -37.80 4.53
N VAL A 170 -0.26 -37.09 3.76
CA VAL A 170 0.70 -37.64 2.79
C VAL A 170 2.09 -37.58 3.40
N GLN A 171 2.76 -38.71 3.52
CA GLN A 171 4.13 -38.76 4.07
C GLN A 171 5.07 -37.84 3.28
N VAL A 172 5.91 -37.10 4.02
CA VAL A 172 6.91 -36.19 3.49
C VAL A 172 8.26 -36.44 4.15
N THR A 173 9.31 -36.36 3.35
CA THR A 173 10.69 -36.63 3.79
C THR A 173 11.68 -35.57 3.28
N GLN A 174 11.24 -34.65 2.42
CA GLN A 174 12.07 -33.58 1.88
C GLN A 174 11.46 -32.20 2.15
N THR A 175 12.32 -31.22 2.40
CA THR A 175 11.94 -29.82 2.63
C THR A 175 12.63 -28.90 1.63
N ALA A 176 11.97 -27.82 1.21
CA ALA A 176 12.57 -26.81 0.35
C ALA A 176 12.02 -25.43 0.68
N PHE A 177 12.80 -24.40 0.37
CA PHE A 177 12.44 -23.02 0.60
C PHE A 177 12.12 -22.33 -0.73
N THR A 178 11.18 -21.40 -0.71
CA THR A 178 10.88 -20.53 -1.85
C THR A 178 10.31 -19.20 -1.36
N SER A 179 10.15 -18.27 -2.28
CA SER A 179 9.43 -17.01 -2.06
C SER A 179 8.58 -16.70 -3.28
N TRP A 180 7.70 -15.71 -3.17
CA TRP A 180 6.89 -15.27 -4.29
C TRP A 180 7.57 -14.15 -5.09
N ASP A 181 7.30 -12.90 -4.73
CA ASP A 181 7.81 -11.67 -5.34
C ASP A 181 8.97 -11.04 -4.55
N SER A 182 9.05 -11.31 -3.25
CA SER A 182 10.07 -10.79 -2.34
C SER A 182 11.32 -11.68 -2.29
N SER A 183 12.48 -11.05 -2.12
CA SER A 183 13.73 -11.75 -1.80
C SER A 183 13.75 -12.18 -0.33
N VAL A 184 14.39 -13.33 -0.06
CA VAL A 184 14.51 -13.93 1.27
C VAL A 184 15.96 -14.34 1.50
N SER A 185 16.51 -14.01 2.67
CA SER A 185 17.81 -14.52 3.14
C SER A 185 17.59 -15.49 4.29
N LEU A 186 18.13 -16.70 4.18
CA LEU A 186 18.00 -17.77 5.16
C LEU A 186 19.38 -18.15 5.71
N ARG A 187 19.49 -18.41 7.01
CA ARG A 187 20.71 -18.94 7.65
C ARG A 187 20.36 -19.94 8.74
N GLY A 188 21.34 -20.73 9.19
CA GLY A 188 21.14 -21.73 10.25
C GLY A 188 20.08 -22.78 9.90
N ILE A 189 20.00 -23.21 8.63
CA ILE A 189 18.97 -24.16 8.18
C ILE A 189 19.33 -25.58 8.67
N HIS A 190 18.59 -26.05 9.68
CA HIS A 190 18.66 -27.40 10.20
C HIS A 190 17.40 -28.18 9.82
N VAL A 191 17.58 -29.35 9.17
CA VAL A 191 16.50 -30.28 8.81
C VAL A 191 16.79 -31.59 9.55
N ILE A 192 16.02 -31.85 10.60
CA ILE A 192 16.24 -32.93 11.55
C ILE A 192 15.12 -33.96 11.38
N GLY A 193 15.50 -35.20 11.09
CA GLY A 193 14.59 -36.34 11.12
C GLY A 193 14.55 -36.91 12.52
N VAL A 194 13.35 -37.09 13.08
CA VAL A 194 13.13 -37.72 14.37
C VAL A 194 12.62 -39.13 14.13
N TYR A 195 13.42 -40.11 14.53
CA TYR A 195 13.22 -41.52 14.25
C TYR A 195 12.68 -42.26 15.48
N GLU A 196 12.00 -43.38 15.23
CA GLU A 196 11.56 -44.30 16.26
C GLU A 196 12.72 -44.73 17.18
N GLY A 197 12.46 -44.75 18.50
CA GLY A 197 13.48 -45.00 19.54
C GLY A 197 14.15 -43.75 20.14
N GLN A 198 14.10 -42.58 19.47
CA GLN A 198 14.69 -41.34 20.00
C GLN A 198 13.76 -40.62 20.99
N THR A 199 13.60 -41.16 22.20
CA THR A 199 12.59 -40.71 23.20
C THR A 199 12.59 -39.21 23.49
N GLU A 200 13.75 -38.59 23.71
CA GLU A 200 13.85 -37.15 23.98
C GLU A 200 13.47 -36.28 22.77
N ALA A 201 13.94 -36.66 21.58
CA ALA A 201 13.61 -35.95 20.33
C ALA A 201 12.13 -36.12 19.98
N LEU A 202 11.55 -37.31 20.23
CA LEU A 202 10.12 -37.59 20.08
C LEU A 202 9.27 -36.76 21.04
N ALA A 203 9.72 -36.57 22.29
CA ALA A 203 9.05 -35.69 23.24
C ALA A 203 9.12 -34.21 22.80
N ALA A 204 10.28 -33.75 22.33
CA ALA A 204 10.47 -32.38 21.82
C ALA A 204 9.72 -32.08 20.51
N ALA A 205 9.50 -33.10 19.66
CA ALA A 205 8.75 -32.99 18.41
C ALA A 205 7.25 -33.35 18.55
N ASN A 206 6.76 -33.63 19.77
CA ASN A 206 5.36 -34.00 19.99
C ASN A 206 4.44 -32.77 19.85
N VAL A 207 3.89 -32.58 18.65
CA VAL A 207 2.99 -31.46 18.33
C VAL A 207 1.76 -31.40 19.25
N ALA A 208 1.26 -32.55 19.72
CA ALA A 208 0.11 -32.59 20.63
C ALA A 208 0.43 -32.09 22.06
N ALA A 209 1.71 -31.97 22.43
CA ALA A 209 2.16 -31.42 23.70
C ALA A 209 2.49 -29.91 23.64
N PHE A 210 2.46 -29.29 22.45
CA PHE A 210 2.73 -27.86 22.31
C PHE A 210 1.61 -27.00 22.92
N PRO A 211 1.94 -25.80 23.45
CA PRO A 211 0.92 -24.88 23.94
C PRO A 211 0.01 -24.44 22.78
N SER A 212 -1.24 -24.12 23.10
CA SER A 212 -2.18 -23.58 22.11
C SER A 212 -1.65 -22.26 21.51
N PRO A 213 -1.86 -21.99 20.20
CA PRO A 213 -1.41 -20.75 19.58
C PRO A 213 -1.86 -19.50 20.33
N ARG A 214 -0.93 -18.54 20.53
CA ARG A 214 -1.19 -17.33 21.31
C ARG A 214 -2.11 -16.38 20.53
N LEU A 215 -3.20 -15.94 21.16
CA LEU A 215 -4.14 -14.97 20.62
C LEU A 215 -3.53 -13.55 20.65
N MET A 216 -2.91 -13.15 19.55
CA MET A 216 -2.13 -11.91 19.41
C MET A 216 -2.11 -11.44 17.96
N VAL A 217 -2.15 -10.13 17.73
CA VAL A 217 -1.87 -9.52 16.41
C VAL A 217 -0.58 -8.73 16.52
N ARG A 218 0.47 -9.27 15.94
CA ARG A 218 1.84 -8.75 16.08
C ARG A 218 2.03 -7.40 15.39
N ALA A 219 2.58 -6.43 16.11
CA ALA A 219 3.23 -5.27 15.50
C ALA A 219 4.67 -5.59 15.06
N ASP A 220 5.34 -6.54 15.73
CA ASP A 220 6.71 -6.99 15.45
C ASP A 220 6.80 -8.53 15.32
N PRO A 221 7.74 -9.09 14.53
CA PRO A 221 7.87 -10.53 14.32
C PRO A 221 7.89 -11.38 15.60
N LEU A 222 8.50 -10.86 16.67
CA LEU A 222 8.72 -11.56 17.94
C LEU A 222 7.53 -11.40 18.90
N GLY A 223 6.50 -10.61 18.56
CA GLY A 223 5.32 -10.42 19.39
C GLY A 223 5.62 -9.76 20.75
N LYS A 224 6.54 -8.79 20.76
CA LYS A 224 6.78 -7.87 21.88
C LYS A 224 5.62 -6.89 22.03
N GLU A 225 5.02 -6.48 20.92
CA GLU A 225 3.88 -5.57 20.87
C GLU A 225 2.66 -6.24 20.19
N ASP A 226 1.53 -6.23 20.90
CA ASP A 226 0.25 -6.78 20.49
C ASP A 226 -0.71 -5.64 20.16
N LEU A 227 -1.24 -5.64 18.94
CA LEU A 227 -2.17 -4.62 18.44
C LEU A 227 -3.62 -4.87 18.91
N LEU A 228 -3.90 -5.98 19.60
CA LEU A 228 -5.19 -6.20 20.24
C LEU A 228 -5.25 -5.50 21.60
N THR A 229 -6.23 -4.62 21.76
CA THR A 229 -6.64 -4.15 23.08
C THR A 229 -7.21 -5.30 23.92
N VAL A 230 -7.17 -5.15 25.24
CA VAL A 230 -7.71 -6.14 26.20
C VAL A 230 -9.20 -6.41 25.91
N GLU A 231 -9.98 -5.35 25.64
CA GLU A 231 -11.41 -5.49 25.29
C GLU A 231 -11.65 -6.29 24.00
N GLN A 232 -10.83 -6.09 22.96
CA GLN A 232 -10.94 -6.84 21.71
C GLN A 232 -10.63 -8.33 21.93
N ARG A 233 -9.67 -8.64 22.80
CA ARG A 233 -9.36 -10.02 23.19
C ARG A 233 -10.53 -10.67 23.93
N GLU A 234 -11.12 -10.01 24.91
CA GLU A 234 -12.30 -10.53 25.64
C GLU A 234 -13.52 -10.73 24.72
N LYS A 235 -13.76 -9.80 23.79
CA LYS A 235 -14.80 -9.92 22.74
C LYS A 235 -14.54 -11.13 21.82
N TYR A 236 -13.28 -11.38 21.44
CA TYR A 236 -12.92 -12.58 20.68
C TYR A 236 -13.14 -13.86 21.49
N GLU A 237 -12.69 -13.91 22.75
CA GLU A 237 -12.79 -15.10 23.59
C GLU A 237 -14.24 -15.49 23.89
N THR A 238 -15.13 -14.50 24.04
CA THR A 238 -16.58 -14.72 24.19
C THR A 238 -17.24 -15.21 22.88
N GLU A 239 -16.90 -14.65 21.70
CA GLU A 239 -17.39 -15.20 20.41
C GLU A 239 -16.83 -16.61 20.15
N TYR A 240 -15.57 -16.88 20.52
CA TYR A 240 -14.95 -18.19 20.41
C TYR A 240 -15.66 -19.22 21.30
N ALA A 241 -15.90 -18.89 22.58
CA ALA A 241 -16.59 -19.77 23.52
C ALA A 241 -18.04 -20.06 23.07
N THR A 242 -18.80 -19.03 22.70
CA THR A 242 -20.17 -19.20 22.19
C THR A 242 -20.22 -19.99 20.89
N SER A 243 -19.27 -19.78 19.96
CA SER A 243 -19.13 -20.58 18.73
C SER A 243 -18.80 -22.04 19.02
N LYS A 244 -17.93 -22.30 20.01
CA LYS A 244 -17.57 -23.66 20.46
C LYS A 244 -18.76 -24.38 21.12
N HIS A 245 -19.54 -23.67 21.93
CA HIS A 245 -20.80 -24.19 22.49
C HIS A 245 -21.86 -24.44 21.41
N ARG A 246 -21.95 -23.56 20.40
CA ARG A 246 -22.85 -23.73 19.25
C ARG A 246 -22.47 -24.96 18.42
N ALA A 247 -21.20 -25.12 18.07
CA ALA A 247 -20.70 -26.30 17.35
C ALA A 247 -21.04 -27.61 18.09
N LYS A 248 -20.77 -27.67 19.40
CA LYS A 248 -21.15 -28.80 20.26
C LYS A 248 -22.67 -29.06 20.28
N ARG A 249 -23.49 -28.01 20.40
CA ARG A 249 -24.96 -28.12 20.49
C ARG A 249 -25.59 -28.62 19.19
N PHE A 250 -25.04 -28.24 18.04
CA PHE A 250 -25.61 -28.56 16.72
C PHE A 250 -24.86 -29.68 15.97
N GLY A 251 -23.82 -30.29 16.57
CA GLY A 251 -23.01 -31.32 15.92
C GLY A 251 -22.22 -30.85 14.68
N ALA A 252 -22.06 -29.52 14.53
CA ALA A 252 -21.38 -28.92 13.40
C ALA A 252 -19.87 -28.86 13.62
N PRO A 253 -19.03 -28.91 12.56
CA PRO A 253 -17.60 -28.69 12.70
C PRO A 253 -17.33 -27.29 13.29
N PHE A 254 -16.49 -27.22 14.31
CA PHE A 254 -16.12 -25.96 14.92
C PHE A 254 -15.20 -25.16 13.99
N VAL A 255 -15.63 -23.95 13.66
CA VAL A 255 -14.83 -22.96 12.92
C VAL A 255 -14.54 -21.80 13.87
N PRO A 256 -13.26 -21.49 14.18
CA PRO A 256 -12.91 -20.32 14.98
C PRO A 256 -13.40 -19.01 14.32
N PRO A 257 -13.83 -18.00 15.09
CA PRO A 257 -14.08 -16.68 14.54
C PRO A 257 -12.80 -16.06 13.99
N ASP A 258 -12.93 -15.27 12.91
CA ASP A 258 -11.82 -14.51 12.33
C ASP A 258 -11.52 -13.28 13.20
N ILE A 259 -10.29 -13.21 13.69
CA ILE A 259 -9.80 -12.14 14.57
C ILE A 259 -9.84 -10.75 13.91
N LYS A 260 -9.80 -10.68 12.57
CA LYS A 260 -9.91 -9.43 11.82
C LYS A 260 -11.23 -8.68 12.08
N LYS A 261 -12.29 -9.38 12.47
CA LYS A 261 -13.60 -8.77 12.76
C LYS A 261 -13.59 -7.88 14.01
N PHE A 262 -12.59 -8.03 14.87
CA PHE A 262 -12.46 -7.30 16.13
C PHE A 262 -11.53 -6.08 16.03
N LEU A 263 -10.75 -5.99 14.94
CA LEU A 263 -9.90 -4.85 14.60
C LEU A 263 -10.68 -3.86 13.70
N ASP A 264 -10.23 -2.60 13.64
CA ASP A 264 -10.75 -1.68 12.63
C ASP A 264 -10.32 -2.15 11.22
N PRO A 265 -11.25 -2.32 10.25
CA PRO A 265 -10.90 -2.57 8.86
C PRO A 265 -9.89 -1.57 8.26
N ARG A 266 -9.79 -0.32 8.76
CA ARG A 266 -8.75 0.65 8.41
C ARG A 266 -7.37 0.18 8.88
N GLU A 267 -7.22 -0.22 10.14
CA GLU A 267 -5.98 -0.74 10.71
C GLU A 267 -5.52 -2.01 10.00
N VAL A 268 -6.43 -2.97 9.78
CA VAL A 268 -6.11 -4.21 9.03
C VAL A 268 -5.56 -3.87 7.64
N ARG A 269 -6.16 -2.92 6.93
CA ARG A 269 -5.68 -2.47 5.61
C ARG A 269 -4.38 -1.68 5.71
N LYS A 270 -4.17 -0.87 6.75
CA LYS A 270 -2.89 -0.18 7.01
C LYS A 270 -1.77 -1.20 7.24
N LEU A 271 -2.01 -2.25 8.02
CA LEU A 271 -1.07 -3.36 8.23
C LEU A 271 -0.75 -4.08 6.92
N GLN A 272 -1.77 -4.50 6.17
CA GLN A 272 -1.59 -5.20 4.89
C GLN A 272 -0.89 -4.36 3.82
N ARG A 273 -1.03 -3.02 3.84
CA ARG A 273 -0.29 -2.15 2.92
C ARG A 273 1.13 -1.88 3.38
N THR A 274 1.33 -1.58 4.66
CA THR A 274 2.64 -1.16 5.18
C THR A 274 3.65 -2.30 5.32
N GLY A 275 3.22 -3.57 5.38
CA GLY A 275 4.15 -4.72 5.42
C GLY A 275 4.85 -4.97 4.09
N ALA A 276 4.22 -4.52 2.99
CA ALA A 276 4.75 -4.56 1.64
C ALA A 276 5.60 -3.32 1.28
N ILE A 277 6.11 -2.58 2.28
CA ILE A 277 6.95 -1.39 2.06
C ILE A 277 8.36 -1.68 2.54
N VAL A 278 9.34 -1.45 1.67
CA VAL A 278 10.76 -1.50 2.04
C VAL A 278 11.06 -0.32 2.97
N PRO A 279 11.61 -0.50 4.18
CA PRO A 279 12.09 0.61 4.99
C PRO A 279 13.14 1.41 4.20
N GLY A 280 12.87 2.69 3.97
CA GLY A 280 13.67 3.59 3.16
C GLY A 280 14.16 4.78 3.98
N PHE A 281 14.14 5.97 3.38
CA PHE A 281 14.78 7.16 3.93
C PHE A 281 13.89 7.85 4.97
N SER A 282 14.06 7.48 6.25
CA SER A 282 13.58 8.28 7.38
C SER A 282 14.48 9.50 7.59
N THR A 283 13.88 10.66 7.84
CA THR A 283 14.63 11.91 8.05
C THR A 283 14.74 12.27 9.51
N GLY A 284 13.85 11.76 10.36
CA GLY A 284 14.04 11.67 11.82
C GLY A 284 14.03 12.99 12.57
N ILE A 285 13.70 14.11 11.91
CA ILE A 285 13.73 15.46 12.48
C ILE A 285 12.37 16.12 12.29
N ASP A 286 11.70 16.44 13.40
CA ASP A 286 10.50 17.25 13.42
C ASP A 286 10.83 18.74 13.28
N ILE A 287 10.65 19.29 12.07
CA ILE A 287 10.82 20.73 11.81
C ILE A 287 9.73 21.57 12.52
N THR A 288 8.62 20.95 12.94
CA THR A 288 7.50 21.63 13.63
C THR A 288 7.61 21.60 15.15
N SER A 289 8.56 20.87 15.73
CA SER A 289 8.80 20.84 17.18
C SER A 289 9.41 22.16 17.69
N GLN A 290 8.93 22.62 18.85
CA GLN A 290 9.45 23.81 19.54
C GLN A 290 10.97 23.72 19.84
N GLU A 291 11.49 22.51 20.03
CA GLU A 291 12.94 22.32 20.21
C GLU A 291 13.72 22.63 18.92
N GLU A 292 13.23 22.21 17.76
CA GLU A 292 13.94 22.43 16.50
C GLU A 292 13.74 23.88 16.01
N GLN A 293 12.58 24.47 16.30
CA GLN A 293 12.34 25.92 16.16
C GLN A 293 13.32 26.74 17.01
N SER A 294 13.48 26.43 18.30
CA SER A 294 14.42 27.18 19.17
C SER A 294 15.89 26.91 18.82
N LYS A 295 16.28 25.68 18.47
CA LYS A 295 17.61 25.37 17.90
C LYS A 295 17.86 26.16 16.61
N ARG A 296 16.84 26.33 15.76
CA ARG A 296 16.91 27.15 14.54
C ARG A 296 17.07 28.63 14.87
N GLU A 297 16.29 29.20 15.77
CA GLU A 297 16.47 30.58 16.24
C GLU A 297 17.87 30.85 16.78
N GLN A 298 18.44 29.89 17.52
CA GLN A 298 19.82 29.96 17.99
C GLN A 298 20.83 29.89 16.84
N ARG A 299 20.60 29.09 15.79
CA ARG A 299 21.43 29.12 14.57
C ARG A 299 21.34 30.48 13.87
N MET A 300 20.14 31.03 13.69
CA MET A 300 19.98 32.36 13.07
C MET A 300 20.74 33.45 13.83
N LYS A 301 20.63 33.48 15.16
CA LYS A 301 21.37 34.41 16.05
C LYS A 301 22.89 34.22 16.04
N ARG A 302 23.40 33.11 15.48
CA ARG A 302 24.84 32.83 15.33
C ARG A 302 25.37 33.09 13.92
N PHE A 303 24.48 33.14 12.92
CA PHE A 303 24.80 33.27 11.50
C PHE A 303 24.16 34.52 10.87
N ASP A 304 23.72 35.48 11.70
CA ASP A 304 23.03 36.73 11.34
C ASP A 304 21.98 36.55 10.23
N THR A 305 21.25 35.44 10.28
CA THR A 305 20.26 35.09 9.25
C THR A 305 19.06 36.02 9.37
N PRO A 306 18.60 36.66 8.27
CA PRO A 306 17.49 37.59 8.31
C PRO A 306 16.25 37.00 8.99
N GLN A 307 15.57 37.81 9.80
CA GLN A 307 14.41 37.38 10.60
C GLN A 307 13.23 36.95 9.70
N PHE A 308 13.13 37.47 8.47
CA PHE A 308 12.14 37.00 7.49
C PHE A 308 12.38 35.55 7.00
N ALA A 309 13.58 35.00 7.20
CA ALA A 309 13.92 33.62 6.84
C ALA A 309 13.41 32.57 7.85
N VAL A 310 12.72 32.98 8.93
CA VAL A 310 12.07 32.07 9.89
C VAL A 310 10.93 31.32 9.22
N GLU A 311 10.02 32.09 8.62
CA GLU A 311 8.81 31.61 7.98
C GLU A 311 9.20 30.91 6.67
N TYR A 312 8.96 29.60 6.56
CA TYR A 312 9.34 28.80 5.38
C TYR A 312 8.38 28.99 4.20
N THR A 313 7.97 30.23 3.93
CA THR A 313 7.15 30.57 2.77
C THR A 313 7.99 30.46 1.50
N ALA A 314 7.33 30.18 0.37
CA ALA A 314 7.99 30.18 -0.93
C ALA A 314 8.54 31.58 -1.32
N GLU A 315 8.17 32.63 -0.60
CA GLU A 315 8.61 34.01 -0.80
C GLU A 315 9.92 34.31 -0.05
N SER A 316 10.03 33.92 1.23
CA SER A 316 11.26 34.10 2.01
C SER A 316 12.43 33.29 1.42
N ALA A 317 12.16 32.07 0.96
CA ALA A 317 13.15 31.23 0.28
C ALA A 317 13.68 31.87 -1.01
N ARG A 318 12.80 32.48 -1.82
CA ARG A 318 13.20 33.23 -3.03
C ARG A 318 13.93 34.53 -2.69
N ALA A 319 13.57 35.21 -1.61
CA ALA A 319 14.28 36.41 -1.17
C ALA A 319 15.71 36.11 -0.67
N LEU A 320 15.91 34.98 0.01
CA LEU A 320 17.23 34.47 0.36
C LEU A 320 18.07 34.09 -0.87
N GLU A 321 17.47 33.40 -1.85
CA GLU A 321 18.14 33.06 -3.13
C GLU A 321 18.57 34.32 -3.90
N GLN A 322 17.78 35.40 -3.80
CA GLN A 322 18.08 36.71 -4.38
C GLN A 322 19.03 37.56 -3.50
N GLY A 323 19.46 37.07 -2.34
CA GLY A 323 20.39 37.75 -1.44
C GLY A 323 19.82 38.97 -0.70
N LEU A 324 18.49 39.13 -0.60
CA LEU A 324 17.89 40.27 0.08
C LEU A 324 18.26 40.30 1.58
N THR A 325 18.67 41.47 2.03
CA THR A 325 18.90 41.77 3.45
C THR A 325 17.59 41.97 4.21
N GLN A 326 17.65 41.94 5.55
CA GLN A 326 16.50 42.19 6.41
C GLN A 326 15.90 43.59 6.17
N GLU A 327 16.74 44.60 5.91
CA GLU A 327 16.32 45.98 5.69
C GLU A 327 15.59 46.14 4.35
N GLU A 328 16.13 45.57 3.27
CA GLU A 328 15.49 45.53 1.94
C GLU A 328 14.18 44.75 1.95
N TRP A 329 14.07 43.67 2.73
CA TRP A 329 12.80 42.96 2.90
C TRP A 329 11.74 43.83 3.60
N VAL A 330 12.10 44.50 4.70
CA VAL A 330 11.19 45.40 5.41
C VAL A 330 10.83 46.63 4.56
N GLU A 331 11.75 47.13 3.73
CA GLU A 331 11.49 48.18 2.75
C GLU A 331 10.50 47.72 1.67
N LYS A 332 10.72 46.53 1.10
CA LYS A 332 9.82 45.92 0.11
C LYS A 332 8.40 45.74 0.66
N GLN A 333 8.26 45.31 1.92
CA GLN A 333 6.97 45.22 2.61
C GLN A 333 6.33 46.60 2.83
N ARG A 334 7.11 47.61 3.24
CA ARG A 334 6.64 49.00 3.35
C ARG A 334 6.18 49.57 2.00
N ASP A 335 6.87 49.24 0.91
CA ASP A 335 6.51 49.71 -0.42
C ASP A 335 5.31 48.95 -0.99
N GLN A 336 5.20 47.63 -0.78
CA GLN A 336 3.98 46.86 -1.04
C GLN A 336 2.77 47.48 -0.32
N GLU A 337 2.88 47.85 0.96
CA GLU A 337 1.81 48.53 1.69
C GLU A 337 1.48 49.91 1.10
N LYS A 338 2.49 50.72 0.72
CA LYS A 338 2.25 52.00 0.01
C LYS A 338 1.54 51.77 -1.33
N PHE A 339 1.89 50.73 -2.07
CA PHE A 339 1.20 50.34 -3.31
C PHE A 339 -0.24 49.89 -3.02
N ARG A 340 -0.48 49.14 -1.94
CA ARG A 340 -1.83 48.72 -1.50
C ARG A 340 -2.72 49.91 -1.14
N VAL A 341 -2.21 50.83 -0.30
CA VAL A 341 -2.91 52.07 0.06
C VAL A 341 -3.16 52.96 -1.17
N ARG A 342 -2.23 52.98 -2.14
CA ARG A 342 -2.42 53.68 -3.41
C ARG A 342 -3.50 53.00 -4.27
N ALA A 343 -3.46 51.67 -4.42
CA ALA A 343 -4.45 50.91 -5.19
C ALA A 343 -5.88 51.12 -4.64
N GLN A 344 -6.05 51.03 -3.31
CA GLN A 344 -7.31 51.34 -2.64
C GLN A 344 -7.80 52.77 -2.93
N LYS A 345 -6.91 53.77 -2.90
CA LYS A 345 -7.26 55.16 -3.26
C LYS A 345 -7.64 55.37 -4.72
N PHE A 346 -7.20 54.49 -5.62
CA PHE A 346 -7.56 54.50 -7.05
C PHE A 346 -8.73 53.56 -7.38
N GLY A 347 -9.42 53.00 -6.38
CA GLY A 347 -10.57 52.11 -6.59
C GLY A 347 -10.22 50.76 -7.22
N LEU A 348 -8.93 50.40 -7.27
CA LEU A 348 -8.52 49.04 -7.61
C LEU A 348 -8.83 48.13 -6.41
N PRO A 349 -9.51 46.98 -6.61
CA PRO A 349 -9.72 46.03 -5.53
C PRO A 349 -8.36 45.54 -5.01
N ALA A 350 -8.25 45.33 -3.70
CA ALA A 350 -7.02 44.88 -3.05
C ALA A 350 -6.56 43.47 -3.50
N GLU A 351 -7.38 42.79 -4.32
CA GLU A 351 -7.12 41.51 -4.97
C GLU A 351 -6.08 41.59 -6.10
N VAL A 352 -5.73 42.79 -6.61
CA VAL A 352 -4.69 42.97 -7.64
C VAL A 352 -3.30 43.16 -7.02
N ASP A 353 -2.93 42.27 -6.10
CA ASP A 353 -1.55 42.18 -5.61
C ASP A 353 -0.76 41.21 -6.51
N CYS A 354 0.08 41.78 -7.38
CA CYS A 354 0.92 40.99 -8.29
C CYS A 354 2.13 40.33 -7.59
N SER A 355 2.29 40.51 -6.27
CA SER A 355 3.43 40.04 -5.50
C SER A 355 3.06 38.97 -4.46
N GLN A 356 1.90 39.10 -3.83
CA GLN A 356 1.17 37.99 -3.23
C GLN A 356 -0.01 37.64 -4.13
N VAL A 357 0.18 36.63 -4.99
CA VAL A 357 -0.96 36.01 -5.68
C VAL A 357 -1.80 35.31 -4.62
N VAL A 358 -2.73 36.05 -4.02
CA VAL A 358 -3.93 35.49 -3.42
C VAL A 358 -4.50 34.54 -4.47
N PRO A 359 -4.77 33.27 -4.15
CA PRO A 359 -5.36 32.35 -5.10
C PRO A 359 -6.85 32.66 -5.36
N THR A 360 -7.16 33.89 -5.80
CA THR A 360 -8.49 34.31 -6.27
C THR A 360 -8.84 33.48 -7.51
N GLY A 361 -9.63 32.42 -7.30
CA GLY A 361 -9.91 31.41 -8.33
C GLY A 361 -9.70 29.95 -7.91
N LEU A 362 -9.61 29.61 -6.61
CA LEU A 362 -9.65 28.23 -6.09
C LEU A 362 -11.04 27.57 -6.18
N HIS A 363 -11.74 27.78 -7.29
CA HIS A 363 -12.97 27.07 -7.59
C HIS A 363 -12.65 25.75 -8.33
N PRO A 364 -13.39 24.67 -8.03
CA PRO A 364 -13.28 23.42 -8.77
C PRO A 364 -13.76 23.64 -10.21
N ALA A 365 -13.05 23.04 -11.18
CA ALA A 365 -13.36 23.17 -12.61
C ALA A 365 -14.76 22.65 -12.99
N SER A 366 -15.31 21.72 -12.19
CA SER A 366 -16.66 21.23 -12.36
C SER A 366 -17.35 20.96 -11.02
N ALA A 367 -18.69 20.98 -11.04
CA ALA A 367 -19.51 20.57 -9.90
C ALA A 367 -19.35 19.08 -9.52
N LYS A 368 -18.76 18.23 -10.40
CA LYS A 368 -18.35 16.87 -10.01
C LYS A 368 -17.18 16.96 -9.03
N VAL A 369 -16.10 17.61 -9.45
CA VAL A 369 -14.88 17.79 -8.66
C VAL A 369 -15.22 18.43 -7.31
N GLY A 370 -16.01 19.52 -7.31
CA GLY A 370 -16.45 20.17 -6.07
C GLY A 370 -17.21 19.29 -5.07
N ARG A 371 -17.97 18.28 -5.52
CA ARG A 371 -18.66 17.31 -4.64
C ARG A 371 -17.74 16.19 -4.14
N GLU A 372 -16.58 16.01 -4.76
CA GLU A 372 -15.58 14.99 -4.39
C GLU A 372 -14.53 15.54 -3.42
N ARG A 373 -14.59 16.83 -3.07
CA ARG A 373 -13.73 17.47 -2.07
C ARG A 373 -14.07 16.96 -0.66
N CYS A 374 -13.11 16.29 -0.04
CA CYS A 374 -13.19 15.90 1.37
C CYS A 374 -12.54 16.99 2.24
N ASP A 375 -13.35 17.86 2.83
CA ASP A 375 -12.89 18.82 3.83
C ASP A 375 -12.85 18.19 5.23
N VAL A 376 -12.00 18.72 6.11
CA VAL A 376 -11.91 18.28 7.51
C VAL A 376 -13.22 18.62 8.23
N LYS A 377 -13.90 17.60 8.76
CA LYS A 377 -15.13 17.78 9.53
C LYS A 377 -14.82 18.50 10.85
N ALA A 378 -15.81 19.24 11.37
CA ALA A 378 -15.72 19.78 12.72
C ALA A 378 -15.64 18.64 13.75
N ALA A 379 -15.05 18.92 14.91
CA ALA A 379 -15.02 18.01 16.05
C ALA A 379 -16.42 17.90 16.67
N GLU A 380 -17.26 17.05 16.07
CA GLU A 380 -18.51 16.61 16.66
C GLU A 380 -18.20 15.83 17.96
N ASP A 381 -18.95 16.12 19.03
CA ASP A 381 -18.82 15.52 20.36
C ASP A 381 -17.45 15.64 21.05
N GLY A 382 -16.69 16.70 20.76
CA GLY A 382 -15.49 17.09 21.53
C GLY A 382 -14.26 16.20 21.35
N HIS A 383 -14.32 15.21 20.46
CA HIS A 383 -13.18 14.38 20.10
C HIS A 383 -12.34 15.09 19.03
N ALA A 384 -11.05 15.29 19.30
CA ALA A 384 -10.15 15.92 18.34
C ALA A 384 -10.01 15.06 17.06
N VAL A 385 -9.99 15.70 15.90
CA VAL A 385 -9.82 15.01 14.61
C VAL A 385 -8.47 14.27 14.60
N ALA A 386 -8.52 12.96 14.40
CA ALA A 386 -7.34 12.12 14.29
C ALA A 386 -6.65 12.36 12.93
N PHE A 387 -5.43 12.88 12.99
CA PHE A 387 -4.57 13.12 11.82
C PHE A 387 -3.52 12.01 11.65
N ARG A 388 -3.38 11.53 10.43
CA ARG A 388 -2.35 10.60 10.00
C ARG A 388 -1.03 11.34 9.83
N ASN A 389 -0.17 11.30 10.85
CA ASN A 389 1.15 11.94 10.81
C ASN A 389 2.03 11.42 9.66
N ASP A 390 1.82 10.18 9.22
CA ASP A 390 2.53 9.53 8.11
C ASP A 390 2.03 9.95 6.71
N ALA A 391 1.04 10.86 6.59
CA ALA A 391 0.29 11.02 5.34
C ALA A 391 -0.18 12.45 5.03
N LEU A 392 -0.20 12.78 3.73
CA LEU A 392 -0.84 13.97 3.19
C LEU A 392 -1.99 13.60 2.26
N HIS A 393 -3.11 14.30 2.39
CA HIS A 393 -4.23 14.17 1.45
C HIS A 393 -4.07 15.23 0.35
N MET A 394 -4.13 14.78 -0.90
CA MET A 394 -4.02 15.60 -2.11
C MET A 394 -5.30 15.53 -2.92
N TYR A 395 -5.83 16.69 -3.29
CA TYR A 395 -7.06 16.83 -4.07
C TYR A 395 -6.82 17.79 -5.23
N SER A 396 -7.32 17.47 -6.42
CA SER A 396 -7.21 18.34 -7.59
C SER A 396 -8.44 19.22 -7.76
N LEU A 397 -8.21 20.49 -8.11
CA LEU A 397 -9.27 21.41 -8.49
C LEU A 397 -9.70 21.24 -9.97
N ASP A 398 -9.00 20.44 -10.77
CA ASP A 398 -9.21 20.36 -12.21
C ASP A 398 -9.75 19.00 -12.65
N ASP A 399 -10.53 18.98 -13.74
CA ASP A 399 -11.16 17.77 -14.25
C ASP A 399 -10.13 16.73 -14.76
N LYS A 400 -10.56 15.46 -14.79
CA LYS A 400 -9.79 14.33 -15.34
C LYS A 400 -8.45 14.08 -14.64
N PHE A 401 -8.33 14.40 -13.36
CA PHE A 401 -7.15 14.10 -12.54
C PHE A 401 -6.77 12.60 -12.53
N GLN A 402 -7.72 11.70 -12.77
CA GLN A 402 -7.52 10.29 -13.16
C GLN A 402 -6.50 10.03 -14.30
N GLN A 403 -6.04 11.05 -15.05
CA GLN A 403 -4.96 10.95 -16.04
C GLN A 403 -3.56 11.02 -15.41
N VAL A 404 -3.44 11.54 -14.18
CA VAL A 404 -2.22 11.56 -13.38
C VAL A 404 -1.98 10.15 -12.83
N ARG A 405 -0.79 9.59 -13.05
CA ARG A 405 -0.43 8.26 -12.56
C ARG A 405 0.26 8.33 -11.22
N THR A 406 0.29 7.22 -10.49
CA THR A 406 1.08 7.07 -9.25
C THR A 406 2.53 7.54 -9.45
N SER A 407 3.17 7.27 -10.59
CA SER A 407 4.53 7.75 -10.90
C SER A 407 4.65 9.26 -10.89
N ASP A 408 3.66 9.97 -11.42
CA ASP A 408 3.64 11.44 -11.52
C ASP A 408 3.47 12.07 -10.12
N VAL A 409 2.63 11.46 -9.26
CA VAL A 409 2.46 11.86 -7.86
C VAL A 409 3.74 11.62 -7.05
N MET A 410 4.37 10.46 -7.22
CA MET A 410 5.63 10.14 -6.53
C MET A 410 6.77 11.05 -6.98
N GLU A 411 6.75 11.52 -8.24
CA GLU A 411 7.69 12.51 -8.76
C GLU A 411 7.44 13.93 -8.20
N TYR A 412 6.19 14.36 -8.04
CA TYR A 412 5.84 15.62 -7.39
C TYR A 412 6.42 15.70 -5.96
N PHE A 413 6.41 14.58 -5.24
CA PHE A 413 6.96 14.45 -3.89
C PHE A 413 8.40 13.92 -3.84
N ALA A 414 9.13 13.81 -4.97
CA ALA A 414 10.41 13.09 -5.04
C ALA A 414 11.47 13.50 -3.99
N GLY A 415 11.55 14.79 -3.67
CA GLY A 415 12.47 15.33 -2.63
C GLY A 415 12.14 14.89 -1.19
N TYR A 416 11.02 14.19 -0.99
CA TYR A 416 10.51 13.72 0.31
C TYR A 416 10.32 12.21 0.36
N SER A 417 10.81 11.46 -0.64
CA SER A 417 10.78 9.98 -0.67
C SER A 417 9.42 9.37 -0.27
N PRO A 418 8.33 9.68 -1.00
CA PRO A 418 7.01 9.10 -0.73
C PRO A 418 7.07 7.57 -0.86
N ALA A 419 6.34 6.88 0.00
CA ALA A 419 6.33 5.42 0.09
C ALA A 419 5.34 4.79 -0.90
N TYR A 420 4.11 5.32 -0.94
CA TYR A 420 3.05 4.89 -1.87
C TYR A 420 1.89 5.89 -1.90
N VAL A 421 0.94 5.67 -2.81
CA VAL A 421 -0.24 6.52 -3.03
C VAL A 421 -1.52 5.69 -2.87
N GLU A 422 -2.42 6.16 -2.03
CA GLU A 422 -3.75 5.60 -1.77
C GLU A 422 -4.81 6.38 -2.55
N TRP A 423 -5.19 5.91 -3.73
CA TRP A 423 -6.25 6.53 -4.54
C TRP A 423 -7.63 6.38 -3.90
N LEU A 424 -8.34 7.50 -3.72
CA LEU A 424 -9.65 7.57 -3.05
C LEU A 424 -10.80 7.63 -4.06
N ASN A 425 -10.69 8.55 -5.02
CA ASN A 425 -11.67 8.81 -6.10
C ASN A 425 -10.94 9.35 -7.35
N ASP A 426 -11.68 9.82 -8.35
CA ASP A 426 -11.12 10.32 -9.62
C ASP A 426 -10.36 11.66 -9.49
N SER A 427 -10.49 12.35 -8.36
CA SER A 427 -10.00 13.71 -8.10
C SER A 427 -9.05 13.84 -6.90
N SER A 428 -8.85 12.78 -6.10
CA SER A 428 -8.03 12.81 -4.89
C SER A 428 -7.35 11.49 -4.53
N CYS A 429 -6.22 11.61 -3.83
CA CYS A 429 -5.46 10.51 -3.29
C CYS A 429 -4.70 10.93 -2.02
N THR A 430 -4.38 9.96 -1.18
CA THR A 430 -3.56 10.16 0.02
C THR A 430 -2.15 9.65 -0.23
N VAL A 431 -1.14 10.51 -0.09
CA VAL A 431 0.28 10.20 -0.27
C VAL A 431 0.88 9.84 1.08
N ILE A 432 1.47 8.65 1.17
CA ILE A 432 1.99 8.08 2.41
C ILE A 432 3.50 8.12 2.42
N PHE A 433 4.08 8.46 3.57
CA PHE A 433 5.51 8.52 3.85
C PHE A 433 5.86 7.45 4.89
N GLN A 434 7.15 7.12 5.02
CA GLN A 434 7.62 6.15 6.02
C GLN A 434 7.86 6.75 7.41
N ASP A 435 7.92 8.08 7.47
CA ASP A 435 8.32 8.85 8.63
C ASP A 435 7.26 9.93 8.90
N ASN A 436 6.81 9.98 10.15
CA ASN A 436 5.79 10.90 10.68
C ASN A 436 6.15 12.38 10.46
N PHE A 437 7.44 12.70 10.34
CA PHE A 437 7.90 14.08 10.16
C PHE A 437 7.97 14.47 8.70
N THR A 438 8.26 13.52 7.80
CA THR A 438 8.44 13.78 6.36
C THR A 438 7.17 14.31 5.70
N ALA A 439 5.99 13.85 6.08
CA ALA A 439 4.71 14.38 5.60
C ALA A 439 4.55 15.88 5.94
N SER A 440 4.80 16.26 7.20
CA SER A 440 4.73 17.66 7.63
C SER A 440 5.77 18.54 6.93
N ARG A 441 6.98 18.02 6.69
CA ARG A 441 8.03 18.71 5.91
C ARG A 441 7.63 18.93 4.46
N ALA A 442 7.03 17.92 3.81
CA ALA A 442 6.54 18.01 2.44
C ALA A 442 5.42 19.05 2.32
N LEU A 443 4.49 19.10 3.28
CA LEU A 443 3.40 20.07 3.30
C LEU A 443 3.90 21.51 3.40
N VAL A 444 4.83 21.79 4.31
CA VAL A 444 5.40 23.14 4.50
C VAL A 444 6.17 23.63 3.28
N ALA A 445 6.88 22.74 2.57
CA ALA A 445 7.73 23.13 1.44
C ALA A 445 7.03 23.10 0.07
N LEU A 446 6.00 22.29 -0.10
CA LEU A 446 5.24 22.17 -1.35
C LEU A 446 3.86 22.85 -1.29
N GLY A 447 3.42 23.29 -0.11
CA GLY A 447 2.15 23.96 0.11
C GLY A 447 2.31 25.45 0.47
N GLN A 448 1.45 26.29 -0.09
CA GLN A 448 1.23 27.68 0.33
C GLN A 448 -0.09 27.75 1.12
N GLY A 449 -0.05 28.26 2.35
CA GLY A 449 -1.24 28.42 3.18
C GLY A 449 -2.27 29.31 2.50
N ILE A 450 -3.55 28.91 2.55
CA ILE A 450 -4.62 29.64 1.86
C ILE A 450 -5.22 30.65 2.84
N PRO A 451 -5.37 31.94 2.46
CA PRO A 451 -6.07 32.90 3.30
C PRO A 451 -7.57 32.53 3.41
N PRO A 452 -8.23 32.93 4.51
CA PRO A 452 -9.65 32.65 4.73
C PRO A 452 -10.53 33.21 3.60
N GLN A 453 -11.54 32.45 3.18
CA GLN A 453 -12.43 32.82 2.07
C GLN A 453 -13.76 33.39 2.58
N PHE A 454 -14.37 34.28 1.78
CA PHE A 454 -15.68 34.86 2.07
C PHE A 454 -16.68 34.54 0.94
N LEU A 455 -17.82 33.98 1.32
CA LEU A 455 -18.99 33.78 0.46
C LEU A 455 -19.83 35.05 0.40
N LYS A 456 -20.19 35.45 -0.82
CA LYS A 456 -21.16 36.51 -1.08
C LYS A 456 -22.58 35.94 -0.98
N GLN A 457 -23.24 36.16 0.15
CA GLN A 457 -24.63 35.74 0.32
C GLN A 457 -25.56 36.80 -0.29
N LYS A 458 -26.45 36.37 -1.21
CA LYS A 458 -27.59 37.21 -1.61
C LYS A 458 -28.66 37.12 -0.52
N LYS A 459 -29.08 38.28 0.00
CA LYS A 459 -30.19 38.41 0.94
C LYS A 459 -31.50 38.09 0.22
N GLU A 460 -32.04 36.89 0.39
CA GLU A 460 -33.44 36.62 0.06
C GLU A 460 -34.33 37.27 1.13
N GLU A 461 -35.24 38.15 0.72
CA GLU A 461 -36.21 38.76 1.64
C GLU A 461 -37.33 37.77 1.95
N VAL A 462 -37.24 37.14 3.12
CA VAL A 462 -38.31 36.29 3.66
C VAL A 462 -39.49 37.19 4.03
N LYS A 463 -40.52 37.17 3.18
CA LYS A 463 -41.82 37.78 3.43
C LYS A 463 -42.45 37.13 4.67
N ALA A 464 -42.47 37.85 5.79
CA ALA A 464 -43.03 37.35 7.04
C ALA A 464 -44.57 37.31 6.98
N GLU A 465 -45.15 36.16 7.27
CA GLU A 465 -46.59 36.01 7.46
C GLU A 465 -46.88 35.03 8.61
N ASN A 466 -47.85 35.40 9.46
CA ASN A 466 -48.49 34.59 10.52
C ASN A 466 -47.75 34.38 11.85
N VAL A 467 -48.02 35.29 12.80
CA VAL A 467 -48.11 35.00 14.25
C VAL A 467 -49.52 35.39 14.72
N PRO A 468 -50.28 34.53 15.43
CA PRO A 468 -51.66 34.82 15.81
C PRO A 468 -51.80 35.54 17.17
N VAL A 469 -52.52 36.67 17.13
CA VAL A 469 -53.49 37.22 18.10
C VAL A 469 -53.34 36.90 19.61
N SER A 470 -52.95 37.92 20.37
CA SER A 470 -53.67 38.44 21.56
C SER A 470 -53.21 39.90 21.81
N GLY A 471 -54.04 40.88 22.20
CA GLY A 471 -55.48 40.88 22.45
C GLY A 471 -55.83 41.74 23.67
N GLU A 472 -55.80 43.08 23.55
CA GLU A 472 -56.41 44.03 24.50
C GLU A 472 -56.54 45.44 23.87
N ASP A 473 -57.63 46.17 24.20
CA ASP A 473 -58.03 47.48 23.67
C ASP A 473 -57.19 48.66 24.20
N VAL A 474 -57.10 49.79 23.46
CA VAL A 474 -57.68 51.12 23.81
C VAL A 474 -57.83 52.00 22.54
N ASP A 475 -58.88 52.82 22.52
CA ASP A 475 -59.39 53.72 21.46
C ASP A 475 -58.57 54.97 21.04
N MET A 476 -58.80 55.36 19.77
CA MET A 476 -59.01 56.73 19.22
C MET A 476 -57.93 57.84 19.35
N ALA A 477 -57.43 58.32 18.20
CA ALA A 477 -57.67 59.72 17.73
C ALA A 477 -57.13 60.01 16.31
N ASP A 478 -58.08 60.42 15.46
CA ASP A 478 -58.04 61.30 14.28
C ASP A 478 -56.76 62.15 13.98
N VAL A 479 -56.33 62.15 12.71
CA VAL A 479 -56.14 63.36 11.87
C VAL A 479 -55.79 62.92 10.43
N GLU A 480 -56.68 63.20 9.48
CA GLU A 480 -56.37 63.21 8.05
C GLU A 480 -55.69 64.53 7.63
N THR A 481 -54.73 64.50 6.72
CA THR A 481 -54.64 65.54 5.68
C THR A 481 -53.83 65.09 4.46
N LEU A 482 -54.35 65.38 3.26
CA LEU A 482 -53.71 65.10 1.97
C LEU A 482 -52.51 66.01 1.69
N GLY A 483 -51.63 65.58 0.78
CA GLY A 483 -50.55 66.40 0.24
C GLY A 483 -49.79 65.73 -0.91
N ASP A 484 -50.46 65.45 -2.04
CA ASP A 484 -49.76 65.08 -3.28
C ASP A 484 -48.80 66.20 -3.72
N ASN A 485 -47.57 65.84 -4.10
CA ASN A 485 -46.84 66.54 -5.16
C ASN A 485 -45.64 65.72 -5.65
N ASP A 486 -45.66 65.40 -6.94
CA ASP A 486 -44.51 64.87 -7.68
C ASP A 486 -43.35 65.88 -7.72
N SER A 487 -42.15 65.48 -7.28
CA SER A 487 -40.91 66.10 -7.77
C SER A 487 -39.70 65.15 -7.69
N ALA A 488 -39.40 64.53 -8.84
CA ALA A 488 -38.12 63.96 -9.28
C ALA A 488 -36.99 63.82 -8.22
N SER A 489 -36.83 62.62 -7.67
CA SER A 489 -35.59 62.20 -7.00
C SER A 489 -34.60 61.61 -8.01
N ALA A 490 -33.32 61.91 -7.85
CA ALA A 490 -32.25 61.33 -8.65
C ALA A 490 -32.15 59.81 -8.45
N THR A 491 -31.66 59.09 -9.47
CA THR A 491 -31.27 57.68 -9.34
C THR A 491 -30.04 57.56 -8.46
N GLU A 492 -30.23 57.26 -7.18
CA GLU A 492 -29.16 56.76 -6.32
C GLU A 492 -28.94 55.26 -6.60
N ASP A 493 -27.69 54.86 -6.75
CA ASP A 493 -27.32 53.45 -6.98
C ASP A 493 -27.68 52.61 -5.75
N GLU A 494 -28.74 51.80 -5.85
CA GLU A 494 -29.03 50.73 -4.90
C GLU A 494 -27.91 49.68 -4.94
N LYS A 495 -26.88 49.88 -4.12
CA LYS A 495 -25.89 48.86 -3.82
C LYS A 495 -26.59 47.69 -3.11
N GLU A 496 -26.85 46.61 -3.85
CA GLU A 496 -27.26 45.32 -3.28
C GLU A 496 -26.38 45.04 -2.04
N GLY A 497 -27.03 44.88 -0.88
CA GLY A 497 -26.37 44.61 0.40
C GLY A 497 -25.74 43.22 0.45
N VAL A 498 -24.63 43.03 -0.26
CA VAL A 498 -23.81 41.82 -0.20
C VAL A 498 -23.13 41.76 1.16
N ILE A 499 -23.60 40.84 2.00
CA ILE A 499 -22.91 40.49 3.25
C ILE A 499 -21.87 39.42 2.90
N GLU A 500 -20.60 39.75 3.08
CA GLU A 500 -19.49 38.81 2.97
C GLU A 500 -19.43 37.97 4.24
N ALA A 501 -19.90 36.73 4.15
CA ALA A 501 -19.87 35.77 5.25
C ALA A 501 -18.76 34.76 5.01
N LEU A 502 -17.99 34.41 6.04
CA LEU A 502 -16.87 33.46 5.94
C LEU A 502 -17.31 32.12 5.30
N ASP A 503 -16.50 31.53 4.40
CA ASP A 503 -16.67 30.14 3.97
C ASP A 503 -16.22 29.21 5.10
N ILE A 504 -17.13 28.99 6.04
CA ILE A 504 -16.93 28.12 7.21
C ILE A 504 -16.50 26.70 6.79
N GLY A 505 -16.86 26.23 5.59
CA GLY A 505 -16.44 24.92 5.09
C GLY A 505 -14.99 24.92 4.61
N PHE A 506 -14.60 25.93 3.85
CA PHE A 506 -13.25 26.08 3.33
C PHE A 506 -12.23 26.43 4.44
N ASP A 507 -12.56 27.34 5.35
CA ASP A 507 -11.62 27.78 6.39
C ASP A 507 -11.33 26.69 7.44
N ARG A 508 -12.26 25.74 7.62
CA ARG A 508 -12.06 24.56 8.48
C ARG A 508 -11.17 23.48 7.87
N SER A 509 -10.95 23.51 6.55
CA SER A 509 -10.40 22.37 5.82
C SER A 509 -8.88 22.20 5.93
N GLN A 510 -8.15 23.22 6.41
CA GLN A 510 -6.68 23.25 6.52
C GLN A 510 -5.95 23.00 5.19
N TRP A 511 -6.55 23.39 4.05
CA TRP A 511 -5.91 23.27 2.74
C TRP A 511 -4.72 24.23 2.57
N TYR A 512 -3.72 23.77 1.82
CA TYR A 512 -2.60 24.52 1.27
C TYR A 512 -2.64 24.38 -0.27
N VAL A 513 -2.41 25.44 -1.04
CA VAL A 513 -2.25 25.30 -2.51
C VAL A 513 -0.90 24.67 -2.81
N GLY A 514 -0.84 23.69 -3.72
CA GLY A 514 0.43 23.19 -4.23
C GLY A 514 1.21 24.30 -4.96
N ASN A 515 2.46 24.54 -4.53
CA ASN A 515 3.36 25.56 -5.08
C ASN A 515 3.64 25.39 -6.59
N LYS A 516 3.35 24.21 -7.15
CA LYS A 516 3.38 23.91 -8.57
C LYS A 516 2.15 23.06 -8.92
N PRO A 517 1.54 23.22 -10.11
CA PRO A 517 0.57 22.25 -10.59
C PRO A 517 1.31 20.97 -11.01
N ILE A 518 0.69 19.82 -10.77
CA ILE A 518 1.23 18.51 -11.17
C ILE A 518 1.03 18.29 -12.67
N GLY A 519 2.00 17.70 -13.36
CA GLY A 519 1.87 17.25 -14.76
C GLY A 519 1.97 15.73 -14.84
N SER A 520 1.61 15.14 -15.98
CA SER A 520 1.82 13.70 -16.23
C SER A 520 2.74 13.48 -17.42
N LYS A 521 3.75 12.61 -17.27
CA LYS A 521 4.62 12.19 -18.38
C LYS A 521 3.89 11.42 -19.48
N THR A 522 2.67 10.95 -19.20
CA THR A 522 1.85 10.18 -20.15
C THR A 522 0.77 11.03 -20.83
N GLN A 523 0.77 12.33 -20.56
CA GLN A 523 -0.14 13.31 -21.15
C GLN A 523 0.67 14.39 -21.88
N PRO A 524 0.03 15.15 -22.78
CA PRO A 524 0.65 16.34 -23.39
C PRO A 524 1.21 17.30 -22.33
N CYS A 525 2.43 17.81 -22.53
CA CYS A 525 3.20 18.57 -21.54
C CYS A 525 2.56 19.90 -21.08
N ASP A 526 1.58 20.38 -21.84
CA ASP A 526 0.72 21.54 -21.54
C ASP A 526 -0.35 21.23 -20.48
N LYS A 527 -0.77 19.97 -20.33
CA LYS A 527 -1.73 19.58 -19.29
C LYS A 527 -1.08 19.55 -17.92
N LYS A 528 -1.61 20.38 -17.02
CA LYS A 528 -1.22 20.43 -15.62
C LYS A 528 -2.47 20.59 -14.77
N TRP A 529 -2.46 20.00 -13.57
CA TRP A 529 -3.57 20.01 -12.62
C TRP A 529 -3.17 20.82 -11.38
N ARG A 530 -4.01 21.78 -11.00
CA ARG A 530 -3.93 22.49 -9.73
C ARG A 530 -4.30 21.51 -8.60
N VAL A 531 -3.51 21.52 -7.53
CA VAL A 531 -3.69 20.61 -6.38
C VAL A 531 -3.76 21.40 -5.07
N LEU A 532 -4.58 20.90 -4.16
CA LEU A 532 -4.62 21.27 -2.75
C LEU A 532 -4.03 20.13 -1.92
N LEU A 533 -3.30 20.49 -0.86
CA LEU A 533 -2.62 19.59 0.06
C LEU A 533 -3.09 19.89 1.49
N ARG A 534 -3.38 18.86 2.29
CA ARG A 534 -3.58 18.99 3.74
C ARG A 534 -3.04 17.78 4.48
N LYS A 535 -2.92 17.85 5.82
CA LYS A 535 -2.70 16.64 6.62
C LYS A 535 -3.86 15.67 6.40
N ALA A 536 -3.54 14.41 6.17
CA ALA A 536 -4.57 13.38 6.02
C ALA A 536 -5.20 13.06 7.38
N THR A 537 -6.46 12.71 7.36
CA THR A 537 -7.25 12.19 8.49
C THR A 537 -7.48 10.70 8.29
N ASP A 538 -8.00 10.02 9.30
CA ASP A 538 -8.37 8.60 9.17
C ASP A 538 -9.55 8.35 8.21
N GLU A 539 -10.33 9.39 7.88
CA GLU A 539 -11.35 9.35 6.83
C GLU A 539 -10.74 9.36 5.41
N ASP A 540 -9.50 9.85 5.24
CA ASP A 540 -8.79 9.91 3.96
C ASP A 540 -8.13 8.57 3.61
N PHE A 541 -8.89 7.49 3.79
CA PHE A 541 -8.50 6.12 3.50
C PHE A 541 -9.43 5.54 2.42
N PRO A 542 -8.91 4.82 1.39
CA PRO A 542 -9.74 4.34 0.30
C PRO A 542 -10.96 3.56 0.79
N PRO A 543 -12.16 3.77 0.22
CA PRO A 543 -13.36 3.07 0.65
C PRO A 543 -13.16 1.56 0.52
N GLU A 544 -13.80 0.79 1.39
CA GLU A 544 -13.74 -0.67 1.29
C GLU A 544 -14.37 -1.10 -0.04
N LYS A 545 -13.61 -1.86 -0.84
CA LYS A 545 -14.11 -2.43 -2.09
C LYS A 545 -15.07 -3.56 -1.77
N ILE A 546 -16.32 -3.22 -1.46
CA ILE A 546 -17.44 -4.17 -1.31
C ILE A 546 -17.40 -5.08 -2.52
N HIS A 547 -17.11 -6.36 -2.29
CA HIS A 547 -16.96 -7.31 -3.37
C HIS A 547 -18.32 -7.44 -4.07
N LYS A 548 -18.44 -6.95 -5.31
CA LYS A 548 -19.68 -7.01 -6.12
C LYS A 548 -19.96 -8.44 -6.62
N LYS A 549 -20.04 -9.38 -5.69
CA LYS A 549 -20.30 -10.81 -5.90
C LYS A 549 -21.76 -10.95 -6.35
N GLY A 550 -21.97 -10.97 -7.68
CA GLY A 550 -23.28 -11.20 -8.30
C GLY A 550 -23.80 -10.09 -9.24
N MET A 551 -23.36 -8.83 -9.10
CA MET A 551 -23.92 -7.73 -9.92
C MET A 551 -23.64 -7.85 -11.43
N TYR A 552 -22.48 -8.39 -11.81
CA TYR A 552 -22.10 -8.50 -13.23
C TYR A 552 -22.79 -9.66 -13.97
N HIS A 553 -23.45 -10.59 -13.27
CA HIS A 553 -24.16 -11.72 -13.88
C HIS A 553 -25.68 -11.57 -13.87
N ALA A 554 -26.21 -10.52 -13.24
CA ALA A 554 -27.66 -10.29 -13.12
C ALA A 554 -28.30 -9.51 -14.30
N ARG A 555 -27.52 -9.05 -15.29
CA ARG A 555 -28.00 -8.26 -16.44
C ARG A 555 -27.99 -9.03 -17.77
N GLY A 556 -28.18 -10.34 -17.72
CA GLY A 556 -28.11 -11.22 -18.90
C GLY A 556 -29.14 -12.34 -18.90
N ASN A 557 -30.42 -12.04 -18.62
CA ASN A 557 -31.55 -12.95 -18.91
C ASN A 557 -32.94 -12.25 -18.82
N GLN A 558 -33.05 -11.03 -19.38
CA GLN A 558 -34.35 -10.35 -19.58
C GLN A 558 -34.48 -9.79 -21.01
N HIS A 559 -34.28 -10.66 -22.01
CA HIS A 559 -34.87 -10.53 -23.33
C HIS A 559 -34.67 -11.84 -24.08
N HIS A 560 -35.70 -12.68 -24.13
CA HIS A 560 -36.06 -13.57 -25.26
C HIS A 560 -37.24 -14.46 -24.85
N ASP A 561 -38.46 -13.92 -24.89
CA ASP A 561 -39.69 -14.72 -24.96
C ASP A 561 -40.82 -13.96 -25.66
N ALA A 562 -40.61 -13.71 -26.97
CA ALA A 562 -41.64 -13.17 -27.86
C ALA A 562 -41.47 -13.70 -29.29
N ARG A 563 -41.97 -14.92 -29.51
CA ARG A 563 -42.62 -15.44 -30.75
C ARG A 563 -42.10 -14.92 -32.11
N GLY A 564 -41.44 -15.79 -32.89
CA GLY A 564 -41.01 -15.46 -34.25
C GLY A 564 -40.72 -16.67 -35.17
N SER A 565 -41.63 -17.64 -35.24
CA SER A 565 -41.50 -18.79 -36.16
C SER A 565 -41.45 -18.38 -37.63
N ARG A 566 -40.37 -18.75 -38.35
CA ARG A 566 -40.43 -19.15 -39.78
C ARG A 566 -39.21 -19.97 -40.21
N ARG A 567 -39.48 -20.97 -41.06
CA ARG A 567 -38.53 -21.95 -41.62
C ARG A 567 -37.83 -21.36 -42.86
N HIS A 568 -36.55 -21.66 -43.10
CA HIS A 568 -36.13 -22.54 -44.22
C HIS A 568 -34.61 -22.82 -44.32
N ASN A 569 -34.30 -24.10 -44.56
CA ASN A 569 -33.27 -24.71 -45.41
C ASN A 569 -31.82 -24.15 -45.51
N ASN A 570 -30.90 -24.94 -44.95
CA ASN A 570 -29.97 -25.82 -45.67
C ASN A 570 -29.04 -25.23 -46.77
N ARG A 571 -27.73 -25.22 -46.50
CA ARG A 571 -26.72 -25.71 -47.46
C ARG A 571 -25.39 -26.10 -46.78
N ASP A 572 -24.90 -27.29 -47.07
CA ASP A 572 -23.61 -27.82 -46.61
C ASP A 572 -22.40 -27.22 -47.34
N THR A 573 -21.34 -26.90 -46.60
CA THR A 573 -19.96 -27.07 -47.10
C THR A 573 -18.92 -27.22 -45.99
N GLY A 574 -18.13 -28.31 -46.06
CA GLY A 574 -16.67 -28.22 -45.92
C GLY A 574 -16.04 -28.11 -44.52
N SER A 575 -15.72 -29.26 -43.95
CA SER A 575 -14.72 -29.48 -42.89
C SER A 575 -13.45 -28.62 -42.97
N SER A 576 -12.95 -28.15 -41.82
CA SER A 576 -11.61 -28.56 -41.36
C SER A 576 -11.40 -28.32 -39.86
N SER A 577 -10.63 -29.21 -39.24
CA SER A 577 -10.21 -29.12 -37.84
C SER A 577 -8.93 -28.29 -37.68
N ARG A 578 -8.83 -27.50 -36.60
CA ARG A 578 -7.54 -27.28 -35.92
C ARG A 578 -7.71 -26.89 -34.45
N ARG A 579 -6.78 -27.38 -33.63
CA ARG A 579 -6.74 -27.24 -32.16
C ARG A 579 -6.36 -25.80 -31.79
N GLY A 580 -7.00 -25.23 -30.77
CA GLY A 580 -6.66 -23.93 -30.20
C GLY A 580 -6.96 -23.88 -28.70
N SER A 581 -6.00 -24.33 -27.88
CA SER A 581 -6.14 -24.33 -26.42
C SER A 581 -5.95 -22.92 -25.84
N GLY A 582 -6.99 -22.35 -25.24
CA GLY A 582 -6.94 -21.07 -24.53
C GLY A 582 -7.73 -21.10 -23.22
N ARG A 583 -7.25 -21.85 -22.21
CA ARG A 583 -7.82 -21.79 -20.86
C ARG A 583 -7.23 -20.59 -20.10
N ALA A 584 -8.04 -19.56 -19.88
CA ALA A 584 -7.72 -18.50 -18.95
C ALA A 584 -7.52 -19.07 -17.52
N ARG A 585 -6.51 -18.57 -16.80
CA ARG A 585 -6.42 -18.69 -15.35
C ARG A 585 -7.30 -17.59 -14.76
N ALA A 586 -8.22 -17.94 -13.88
CA ALA A 586 -8.86 -16.95 -13.01
C ALA A 586 -7.87 -16.56 -11.89
N HIS A 587 -7.68 -15.26 -11.68
CA HIS A 587 -6.90 -14.69 -10.58
C HIS A 587 -7.77 -13.65 -9.84
N PRO A 588 -7.59 -13.41 -8.52
CA PRO A 588 -8.42 -12.44 -7.78
C PRO A 588 -8.06 -10.96 -8.05
N TYR A 589 -7.01 -10.70 -8.82
CA TYR A 589 -6.55 -9.37 -9.22
C TYR A 589 -6.09 -9.40 -10.68
N GLU A 590 -6.84 -8.78 -11.59
CA GLU A 590 -6.37 -8.47 -12.95
C GLU A 590 -6.90 -7.08 -13.34
N GLU A 591 -6.01 -6.08 -13.37
CA GLU A 591 -5.72 -5.31 -14.59
C GLU A 591 -4.59 -4.31 -14.32
N PHE A 592 -3.37 -4.69 -14.70
CA PHE A 592 -2.30 -3.76 -15.04
C PHE A 592 -1.44 -4.43 -16.11
N ARG A 593 -1.67 -4.06 -17.38
CA ARG A 593 -0.80 -4.46 -18.51
C ARG A 593 -0.05 -3.22 -18.98
N GLU A 594 1.26 -3.22 -18.78
CA GLU A 594 2.13 -2.35 -19.56
C GLU A 594 2.64 -3.14 -20.77
N ASP A 595 2.25 -2.69 -21.96
CA ASP A 595 2.79 -3.22 -23.21
C ASP A 595 4.25 -2.78 -23.37
N ARG A 596 5.18 -3.74 -23.18
CA ARG A 596 6.54 -3.66 -23.70
C ARG A 596 6.81 -4.84 -24.62
N ARG A 597 6.53 -4.64 -25.91
CA ARG A 597 7.27 -5.33 -26.99
C ARG A 597 8.30 -4.35 -27.53
N GLY A 598 9.56 -4.69 -27.41
CA GLY A 598 10.63 -3.99 -28.14
C GLY A 598 10.57 -4.35 -29.62
N ASP A 599 11.02 -3.41 -30.46
CA ASP A 599 11.27 -3.62 -31.87
C ASP A 599 12.78 -3.45 -32.10
N GLU A 600 13.52 -4.55 -32.05
CA GLU A 600 14.93 -4.59 -32.45
C GLU A 600 15.01 -5.12 -33.89
N SER A 601 15.08 -4.19 -34.84
CA SER A 601 15.19 -4.52 -36.26
C SER A 601 16.56 -5.11 -36.61
N LEU A 602 16.61 -6.42 -36.84
CA LEU A 602 17.81 -7.12 -37.30
C LEU A 602 18.27 -6.61 -38.68
N GLY A 603 19.56 -6.28 -38.79
CA GLY A 603 20.16 -5.76 -40.02
C GLY A 603 20.23 -6.79 -41.15
N SER A 604 19.97 -6.32 -42.37
CA SER A 604 20.10 -7.11 -43.60
C SER A 604 21.14 -6.48 -44.53
N ARG A 605 22.21 -7.24 -44.85
CA ARG A 605 23.25 -6.84 -45.80
C ARG A 605 22.77 -7.04 -47.24
N ARG A 606 23.04 -6.10 -48.17
CA ARG A 606 23.48 -6.40 -49.56
C ARG A 606 23.92 -5.16 -50.38
N HIS A 607 24.98 -5.37 -51.18
CA HIS A 607 25.37 -4.71 -52.45
C HIS A 607 25.75 -3.20 -52.57
N ARG A 608 27.03 -2.93 -52.29
CA ARG A 608 28.09 -2.47 -53.22
C ARG A 608 27.72 -1.81 -54.58
N ASN A 609 28.01 -0.50 -54.72
CA ASN A 609 28.63 0.25 -55.85
C ASN A 609 28.28 1.77 -55.70
N LYS A 610 28.98 2.77 -56.26
CA LYS A 610 30.39 2.97 -56.68
C LYS A 610 30.51 4.46 -57.13
N ASN A 611 31.56 5.19 -56.72
CA ASN A 611 31.90 6.59 -57.08
C ASN A 611 30.88 7.67 -56.60
N ASP A 612 31.21 8.92 -56.28
CA ASP A 612 32.18 9.88 -56.86
C ASP A 612 32.99 10.69 -55.81
N ASP A 613 34.00 11.41 -56.32
CA ASP A 613 35.03 12.12 -55.57
C ASP A 613 34.64 13.54 -55.09
N ARG A 614 35.22 14.00 -53.97
CA ARG A 614 36.11 15.19 -53.99
C ARG A 614 36.94 15.39 -52.72
N GLU A 615 38.18 15.77 -52.95
CA GLU A 615 39.20 16.15 -51.97
C GLU A 615 38.87 17.49 -51.27
N TRP A 616 39.39 17.69 -50.06
CA TRP A 616 40.33 18.79 -49.76
C TRP A 616 41.29 18.41 -48.62
N GLN A 617 42.52 18.95 -48.71
CA GLN A 617 43.75 18.53 -48.03
C GLN A 617 44.54 19.80 -47.61
N THR A 618 45.43 19.86 -46.61
CA THR A 618 46.07 18.88 -45.68
C THR A 618 46.46 19.65 -44.38
N VAL A 619 47.35 19.09 -43.54
CA VAL A 619 48.25 19.79 -42.57
C VAL A 619 47.58 20.17 -41.22
N GLU A 620 47.84 19.50 -40.08
CA GLU A 620 49.07 19.43 -39.25
C GLU A 620 49.41 20.77 -38.53
N ALA A 621 50.07 20.83 -37.35
CA ALA A 621 50.74 19.84 -36.49
C ALA A 621 50.81 20.33 -35.00
N SER A 622 51.27 19.44 -34.12
CA SER A 622 51.98 19.69 -32.83
C SER A 622 51.29 20.56 -31.76
N ALA A 623 50.94 20.09 -30.57
CA ALA A 623 51.76 19.38 -29.56
C ALA A 623 53.05 20.12 -29.19
N ASP A 624 53.10 20.71 -27.98
CA ASP A 624 54.28 20.57 -27.13
C ASP A 624 53.94 20.73 -25.63
N GLU A 625 54.79 20.14 -24.81
CA GLU A 625 54.62 19.90 -23.37
C GLU A 625 55.56 20.79 -22.55
N LYS A 626 55.09 21.37 -21.42
CA LYS A 626 55.95 21.72 -20.27
C LYS A 626 55.19 22.20 -19.03
N LYS A 627 55.41 21.49 -17.91
CA LYS A 627 55.45 22.08 -16.56
C LYS A 627 56.79 22.82 -16.37
N PRO A 628 56.88 23.70 -15.37
CA PRO A 628 57.83 23.40 -14.29
C PRO A 628 57.20 23.50 -12.90
N ALA A 629 57.93 23.01 -11.89
CA ALA A 629 57.53 23.02 -10.50
C ALA A 629 58.02 24.29 -9.76
N ASN A 630 57.23 24.70 -8.76
CA ASN A 630 57.68 24.99 -7.39
C ASN A 630 56.49 24.80 -6.44
#